data_AF-A0A150VCB5-F1
#
_entry.id   AF-A0A150VCB5-F1
#
_cell.length_a   1.000
_cell.length_b   1.000
_cell.length_c   1.000
_cell.angle_alpha   90.00
_cell.angle_beta   90.00
_cell.angle_gamma   90.00
#
_symmetry.space_group_name_H-M   'P 1'
#
loop_
_entity.id
_entity.type
_entity.pdbx_description
1 polymer ?
#
loop_
_entity_poly.entity_id
_entity_poly.type
_entity_poly.pdbx_seq_one_letter_code
_entity_poly.pdbx_strand_id
1 'polypeptide(L)'
;MDSSADWTAYALFSPSKARAQQAQAKDWAFVDAWLAKKYDKRIPVFERSEETLQALLSLATLNEAADEQRGAVERVEKLAMQAHSRRGQESNDAFQSIIASLTNSGLESLQALSDVAITLETADHRRMAMRLATITTDCFDLAEQLRSSREQQHVLQQEDTRLKGILHALHDDSLKAPSSLSEQTVELGRNSKQMRAKLNEYDERLRTLGTDSSISPSMDNILEQLSLLKAERERMHVLKTELDVFEGLPSDPKAARSKLESARRELETITSRRDTLFERLLDTK
;
A
#
# COMPACT_ATOMS: atom_id res chain seq x y z
N MET A 1 119.28 11.54 -73.22
CA MET A 1 119.16 10.07 -73.38
C MET A 1 120.04 9.51 -72.28
N ASP A 2 119.58 8.96 -71.16
CA ASP A 2 118.30 8.32 -70.80
C ASP A 2 118.04 8.53 -69.30
N SER A 3 116.83 8.96 -68.90
CA SER A 3 116.39 8.91 -67.48
C SER A 3 114.87 9.04 -67.34
N SER A 4 114.08 8.19 -67.98
CA SER A 4 112.61 8.25 -67.87
C SER A 4 111.89 6.90 -67.88
N ALA A 5 112.56 5.80 -67.49
CA ALA A 5 111.95 4.46 -67.50
C ALA A 5 111.70 3.85 -66.09
N ASP A 6 112.32 4.35 -65.02
CA ASP A 6 112.32 3.66 -63.72
C ASP A 6 111.19 4.04 -62.75
N TRP A 7 110.35 5.05 -63.06
CA TRP A 7 109.28 5.49 -62.15
C TRP A 7 107.93 4.76 -62.35
N THR A 8 107.76 4.01 -63.44
CA THR A 8 106.49 3.31 -63.73
C THR A 8 106.40 1.93 -63.04
N ALA A 9 107.53 1.29 -62.76
CA ALA A 9 107.56 -0.04 -62.13
C ALA A 9 107.24 0.00 -60.62
N TYR A 10 107.67 1.04 -59.88
CA TYR A 10 107.37 1.16 -58.44
C TYR A 10 105.91 1.58 -58.16
N ALA A 11 105.23 2.18 -59.13
CA ALA A 11 103.81 2.57 -59.04
C ALA A 11 102.83 1.41 -59.32
N LEU A 12 103.33 0.32 -59.94
CA LEU A 12 102.56 -0.89 -60.29
C LEU A 12 102.49 -1.90 -59.15
N PHE A 13 103.42 -1.86 -58.19
CA PHE A 13 103.43 -2.75 -57.02
C PHE A 13 103.59 -1.97 -55.71
N SER A 14 102.63 -1.11 -55.39
CA SER A 14 102.44 -0.65 -54.02
C SER A 14 101.74 -1.76 -53.23
N PRO A 15 102.31 -2.27 -52.11
CA PRO A 15 101.67 -3.31 -51.27
C PRO A 15 100.23 -2.99 -50.85
N SER A 16 99.88 -1.71 -50.78
CA SER A 16 98.52 -1.24 -50.50
C SER A 16 97.54 -1.50 -51.65
N LYS A 17 97.96 -1.35 -52.92
CA LYS A 17 97.12 -1.66 -54.09
C LYS A 17 96.93 -3.18 -54.26
N ALA A 18 97.98 -3.96 -54.02
CA ALA A 18 97.91 -5.42 -54.09
C ALA A 18 96.95 -5.99 -53.02
N ARG A 19 96.97 -5.44 -51.79
CA ARG A 19 96.00 -5.81 -50.74
C ARG A 19 94.57 -5.43 -51.09
N ALA A 20 94.35 -4.25 -51.67
CA ALA A 20 93.02 -3.82 -52.10
C ALA A 20 92.44 -4.72 -53.21
N GLN A 21 93.26 -5.09 -54.20
CA GLN A 21 92.86 -6.04 -55.24
C GLN A 21 92.58 -7.44 -54.69
N GLN A 22 93.37 -7.90 -53.71
CA GLN A 22 93.14 -9.19 -53.07
C GLN A 22 91.85 -9.20 -52.23
N ALA A 23 91.51 -8.09 -51.56
CA ALA A 23 90.25 -7.95 -50.85
C ALA A 23 89.06 -7.97 -51.82
N GLN A 24 89.10 -7.16 -52.88
CA GLN A 24 88.06 -7.16 -53.92
C GLN A 24 87.88 -8.53 -54.59
N ALA A 25 88.97 -9.27 -54.83
CA ALA A 25 88.90 -10.63 -55.38
C ALA A 25 88.19 -11.61 -54.43
N LYS A 26 88.37 -11.46 -53.11
CA LYS A 26 87.65 -12.28 -52.12
C LYS A 26 86.16 -11.93 -52.07
N ASP A 27 85.83 -10.65 -52.15
CA ASP A 27 84.44 -10.18 -52.15
C ASP A 27 83.70 -10.66 -53.41
N TRP A 28 84.36 -10.64 -54.57
CA TRP A 28 83.83 -11.22 -55.80
C TRP A 28 83.62 -12.74 -55.69
N ALA A 29 84.57 -13.47 -55.09
CA ALA A 29 84.42 -14.91 -54.88
C ALA A 29 83.24 -15.25 -53.94
N PHE A 30 82.99 -14.41 -52.92
CA PHE A 30 81.80 -14.54 -52.07
C PHE A 30 80.51 -14.31 -52.85
N VAL A 31 80.43 -13.23 -53.64
CA VAL A 31 79.27 -12.93 -54.49
C VAL A 31 79.02 -14.04 -55.52
N ASP A 32 80.07 -14.56 -56.16
CA ASP A 32 79.96 -15.66 -57.13
C ASP A 32 79.44 -16.95 -56.46
N ALA A 33 79.93 -17.28 -55.26
CA ALA A 33 79.43 -18.42 -54.49
C ALA A 33 77.97 -18.24 -54.05
N TRP A 34 77.58 -17.03 -53.64
CA TRP A 34 76.21 -16.69 -53.27
C TRP A 34 75.26 -16.76 -54.48
N LEU A 35 75.67 -16.20 -55.63
CA LEU A 35 74.91 -16.27 -56.88
C LEU A 35 74.80 -17.72 -57.39
N ALA A 36 75.86 -18.51 -57.29
CA ALA A 36 75.81 -19.93 -57.62
C ALA A 36 74.85 -20.69 -56.70
N LYS A 37 74.80 -20.36 -55.40
CA LYS A 37 73.82 -20.95 -54.47
C LYS A 37 72.37 -20.58 -54.81
N LYS A 38 72.11 -19.36 -55.30
CA LYS A 38 70.76 -18.89 -55.66
C LYS A 38 70.30 -19.31 -57.07
N TYR A 39 71.22 -19.41 -58.04
CA TYR A 39 70.90 -19.63 -59.46
C TYR A 39 71.47 -20.94 -60.05
N ASP A 40 72.16 -21.75 -59.23
CA ASP A 40 72.78 -23.06 -59.54
C ASP A 40 73.77 -23.03 -60.72
N LYS A 41 73.30 -22.87 -61.97
CA LYS A 41 74.11 -22.93 -63.20
C LYS A 41 73.86 -21.80 -64.21
N ARG A 42 72.94 -20.87 -63.95
CA ARG A 42 72.61 -19.78 -64.88
C ARG A 42 72.75 -18.43 -64.19
N ILE A 43 74.00 -18.00 -64.01
CA ILE A 43 74.29 -16.64 -63.56
C ILE A 43 74.20 -15.73 -64.79
N PRO A 44 73.30 -14.73 -64.82
CA PRO A 44 73.26 -13.75 -65.90
C PRO A 44 74.59 -13.01 -66.03
N VAL A 45 74.98 -12.60 -67.23
CA VAL A 45 76.16 -11.76 -67.41
C VAL A 45 75.82 -10.35 -66.90
N PHE A 46 76.68 -9.79 -66.06
CA PHE A 46 76.54 -8.44 -65.51
C PHE A 46 77.90 -7.74 -65.47
N GLU A 47 77.88 -6.41 -65.39
CA GLU A 47 79.09 -5.60 -65.34
C GLU A 47 79.78 -5.73 -63.99
N ARG A 48 81.10 -5.96 -63.97
CA ARG A 48 81.90 -6.06 -62.75
C ARG A 48 82.51 -4.70 -62.40
N SER A 49 81.68 -3.79 -61.89
CA SER A 49 82.10 -2.50 -61.33
C SER A 49 82.17 -2.52 -59.80
N GLU A 50 82.88 -1.58 -59.18
CA GLU A 50 82.93 -1.46 -57.72
C GLU A 50 81.54 -1.20 -57.10
N GLU A 51 80.71 -0.41 -57.78
CA GLU A 51 79.31 -0.15 -57.37
C GLU A 51 78.46 -1.44 -57.41
N THR A 52 78.63 -2.27 -58.45
CA THR A 52 77.91 -3.55 -58.55
C THR A 52 78.36 -4.55 -57.48
N LEU A 53 79.66 -4.57 -57.14
CA LEU A 53 80.16 -5.41 -56.06
C LEU A 53 79.54 -5.02 -54.72
N GLN A 54 79.52 -3.72 -54.41
CA GLN A 54 78.94 -3.21 -53.18
C GLN A 54 77.43 -3.50 -53.10
N ALA A 55 76.70 -3.29 -54.20
CA ALA A 55 75.28 -3.61 -54.28
C ALA A 55 75.02 -5.12 -54.08
N LEU A 56 75.75 -6.00 -54.75
CA LEU A 56 75.58 -7.45 -54.65
C LEU A 56 75.98 -7.99 -53.27
N LEU A 57 77.02 -7.44 -52.65
CA LEU A 57 77.44 -7.82 -51.30
C LEU A 57 76.41 -7.38 -50.24
N SER A 58 75.85 -6.17 -50.40
CA SER A 58 74.75 -5.70 -49.55
C SER A 58 73.50 -6.56 -49.70
N LEU A 59 73.17 -6.97 -50.93
CA LEU A 59 72.03 -7.82 -51.20
C LEU A 59 72.24 -9.24 -50.65
N ALA A 60 73.45 -9.80 -50.82
CA ALA A 60 73.78 -11.12 -50.34
C ALA A 60 73.67 -11.21 -48.81
N THR A 61 74.26 -10.25 -48.10
CA THR A 61 74.19 -10.17 -46.64
C THR A 61 72.77 -9.97 -46.12
N LEU A 62 71.98 -9.09 -46.75
CA LEU A 62 70.57 -8.91 -46.40
C LEU A 62 69.73 -10.16 -46.67
N ASN A 63 70.01 -10.87 -47.76
CA ASN A 63 69.30 -12.08 -48.13
C ASN A 63 69.61 -13.22 -47.15
N GLU A 64 70.88 -13.42 -46.79
CA GLU A 64 71.27 -14.41 -45.79
C GLU A 64 70.67 -14.09 -44.42
N ALA A 65 70.68 -12.82 -43.99
CA ALA A 65 70.02 -12.40 -42.76
C ALA A 65 68.50 -12.66 -42.80
N ALA A 66 67.84 -12.42 -43.94
CA ALA A 66 66.42 -12.69 -44.11
C ALA A 66 66.10 -14.19 -44.11
N ASP A 67 66.94 -15.02 -44.74
CA ASP A 67 66.81 -16.48 -44.74
C ASP A 67 66.99 -17.04 -43.32
N GLU A 68 67.95 -16.53 -42.54
CA GLU A 68 68.14 -16.89 -41.13
C GLU A 68 66.94 -16.49 -40.26
N GLN A 69 66.41 -15.28 -40.44
CA GLN A 69 65.21 -14.81 -39.74
C GLN A 69 64.00 -15.70 -40.06
N ARG A 70 63.79 -16.04 -41.34
CA ARG A 70 62.70 -16.93 -41.74
C ARG A 70 62.83 -18.30 -41.08
N GLY A 71 64.03 -18.88 -41.09
CA GLY A 71 64.29 -20.16 -40.41
C GLY A 71 64.14 -20.09 -38.88
N ALA A 72 64.34 -18.94 -38.26
CA ALA A 72 64.04 -18.74 -36.85
C ALA A 72 62.53 -18.69 -36.58
N VAL A 73 61.77 -17.96 -37.39
CA VAL A 73 60.31 -17.86 -37.29
C VAL A 73 59.65 -19.23 -37.45
N GLU A 74 59.99 -19.98 -38.50
CA GLU A 74 59.42 -21.32 -38.74
C GLU A 74 59.69 -22.29 -37.56
N ARG A 75 60.87 -22.20 -36.94
CA ARG A 75 61.18 -23.00 -35.75
C ARG A 75 60.33 -22.62 -34.56
N VAL A 76 60.14 -21.32 -34.31
CA VAL A 76 59.29 -20.83 -33.22
C VAL A 76 57.84 -21.24 -33.44
N GLU A 77 57.31 -21.08 -34.66
CA GLU A 77 55.95 -21.49 -35.01
C GLU A 77 55.74 -23.00 -34.82
N LYS A 78 56.69 -23.82 -35.29
CA LYS A 78 56.63 -25.28 -35.10
C LYS A 78 56.63 -25.66 -33.62
N LEU A 79 57.47 -25.03 -32.81
CA LEU A 79 57.51 -25.27 -31.36
C LEU A 79 56.22 -24.80 -30.67
N ALA A 80 55.68 -23.65 -31.05
CA ALA A 80 54.41 -23.14 -30.53
C ALA A 80 53.25 -24.10 -30.85
N MET A 81 53.15 -24.57 -32.10
CA MET A 81 52.14 -25.55 -32.50
C MET A 81 52.25 -26.86 -31.72
N GLN A 82 53.49 -27.37 -31.52
CA GLN A 82 53.71 -28.57 -30.73
C GLN A 82 53.30 -28.39 -29.26
N ALA A 83 53.61 -27.23 -28.67
CA ALA A 83 53.20 -26.91 -27.30
C ALA A 83 51.67 -26.81 -27.15
N HIS A 84 50.99 -26.17 -28.10
CA HIS A 84 49.53 -26.10 -28.12
C HIS A 84 48.87 -27.47 -28.29
N SER A 85 49.39 -28.31 -29.18
CA SER A 85 48.88 -29.66 -29.40
C SER A 85 49.02 -30.55 -28.16
N ARG A 86 50.20 -30.52 -27.51
CA ARG A 86 50.44 -31.30 -26.27
C ARG A 86 49.54 -30.83 -25.13
N ARG A 87 49.44 -29.51 -24.93
CA ARG A 87 48.55 -28.93 -23.90
C ARG A 87 47.07 -29.28 -24.15
N GLY A 88 46.65 -29.33 -25.41
CA GLY A 88 45.31 -29.75 -25.79
C GLY A 88 45.03 -31.21 -25.46
N GLN A 89 46.00 -32.11 -25.72
CA GLN A 89 45.88 -33.54 -25.37
C GLN A 89 45.81 -33.74 -23.86
N GLU A 90 46.74 -33.16 -23.09
CA GLU A 90 46.74 -33.26 -21.63
C GLU A 90 45.46 -32.72 -21.00
N SER A 91 44.91 -31.62 -21.52
CA SER A 91 43.64 -31.06 -21.06
C SER A 91 42.44 -31.96 -21.38
N ASN A 92 42.45 -32.65 -22.52
CA ASN A 92 41.37 -33.54 -22.92
C ASN A 92 41.39 -34.84 -22.10
N ASP A 93 42.58 -35.38 -21.83
CA ASP A 93 42.75 -36.57 -20.97
C ASP A 93 42.30 -36.28 -19.54
N ALA A 94 42.65 -35.09 -19.00
CA ALA A 94 42.17 -34.65 -17.70
C ALA A 94 40.62 -34.49 -17.67
N PHE A 95 40.03 -33.91 -18.72
CA PHE A 95 38.58 -33.77 -18.83
C PHE A 95 37.87 -35.13 -18.88
N GLN A 96 38.37 -36.08 -19.67
CA GLN A 96 37.83 -37.44 -19.73
C GLN A 96 37.98 -38.19 -18.39
N SER A 97 39.10 -38.01 -17.69
CA SER A 97 39.30 -38.59 -16.36
C SER A 97 38.32 -38.03 -15.33
N ILE A 98 38.03 -36.72 -15.38
CA ILE A 98 37.03 -36.09 -14.50
C ILE A 98 35.64 -36.65 -14.80
N ILE A 99 35.23 -36.73 -16.07
CA ILE A 99 33.95 -37.32 -16.47
C ILE A 99 33.81 -38.76 -15.99
N ALA A 100 34.86 -39.58 -16.16
CA ALA A 100 34.85 -40.98 -15.73
C ALA A 100 34.76 -41.14 -14.21
N SER A 101 35.19 -40.12 -13.44
CA SER A 101 35.14 -40.12 -11.97
C SER A 101 33.83 -39.58 -11.39
N LEU A 102 32.99 -38.94 -12.19
CA LEU A 102 31.73 -38.36 -11.75
C LEU A 102 30.64 -39.45 -11.61
N THR A 103 29.84 -39.35 -10.55
CA THR A 103 28.63 -40.13 -10.40
C THR A 103 27.53 -39.61 -11.33
N ASN A 104 26.46 -40.38 -11.56
CA ASN A 104 25.31 -39.93 -12.38
C ASN A 104 24.71 -38.60 -11.89
N SER A 105 24.62 -38.40 -10.56
CA SER A 105 24.16 -37.13 -9.97
C SER A 105 25.13 -35.97 -10.23
N GLY A 106 26.44 -36.25 -10.30
CA GLY A 106 27.45 -35.27 -10.70
C GLY A 106 27.32 -34.84 -12.15
N LEU A 107 27.01 -35.77 -13.06
CA LEU A 107 26.73 -35.47 -14.46
C LEU A 107 25.46 -34.63 -14.63
N GLU A 108 24.39 -34.97 -13.93
CA GLU A 108 23.14 -34.18 -13.92
C GLU A 108 23.39 -32.74 -13.41
N SER A 109 24.18 -32.59 -12.34
CA SER A 109 24.53 -31.27 -11.80
C SER A 109 25.37 -30.45 -12.76
N LEU A 110 26.30 -31.08 -13.48
CA LEU A 110 27.12 -30.43 -14.50
C LEU A 110 26.27 -30.01 -15.70
N GLN A 111 25.33 -30.85 -16.11
CA GLN A 111 24.38 -30.53 -17.18
C GLN A 111 23.48 -29.36 -16.79
N ALA A 112 22.93 -29.37 -15.57
CA ALA A 112 22.16 -28.24 -15.04
C ALA A 112 23.00 -26.95 -14.98
N LEU A 113 24.28 -27.03 -14.58
CA LEU A 113 25.19 -25.89 -14.61
C LEU A 113 25.42 -25.40 -16.05
N SER A 114 25.54 -26.31 -17.02
CA SER A 114 25.69 -25.96 -18.42
C SER A 114 24.44 -25.28 -18.98
N ASP A 115 23.25 -25.76 -18.61
CA ASP A 115 21.98 -25.14 -19.00
C ASP A 115 21.85 -23.75 -18.38
N VAL A 116 22.27 -23.58 -17.12
CA VAL A 116 22.35 -22.27 -16.44
C VAL A 116 23.35 -21.36 -17.15
N ALA A 117 24.51 -21.87 -17.57
CA ALA A 117 25.51 -21.09 -18.31
C ALA A 117 24.98 -20.63 -19.68
N ILE A 118 24.21 -21.48 -20.37
CA ILE A 118 23.59 -21.15 -21.66
C ILE A 118 22.49 -20.11 -21.47
N THR A 119 21.58 -20.32 -20.53
CA THR A 119 20.48 -19.38 -20.25
C THR A 119 20.98 -18.03 -19.76
N LEU A 120 22.07 -18.01 -18.99
CA LEU A 120 22.76 -16.79 -18.56
C LEU A 120 23.83 -16.32 -19.55
N GLU A 121 23.95 -16.92 -20.73
CA GLU A 121 24.90 -16.55 -21.80
C GLU A 121 26.33 -16.27 -21.28
N THR A 122 26.77 -17.02 -20.26
CA THR A 122 28.06 -16.82 -19.60
C THR A 122 28.65 -18.12 -19.12
N ALA A 123 29.86 -18.44 -19.60
CA ALA A 123 30.65 -19.57 -19.11
C ALA A 123 31.40 -19.25 -17.79
N ASP A 124 31.46 -17.98 -17.38
CA ASP A 124 32.14 -17.59 -16.13
C ASP A 124 31.23 -17.79 -14.92
N HIS A 125 31.61 -18.75 -14.07
CA HIS A 125 30.97 -19.07 -12.79
C HIS A 125 30.69 -17.86 -11.88
N ARG A 126 31.60 -16.87 -11.81
CA ARG A 126 31.40 -15.70 -10.97
C ARG A 126 30.31 -14.80 -11.53
N ARG A 127 30.26 -14.65 -12.86
CA ARG A 127 29.20 -13.91 -13.54
C ARG A 127 27.87 -14.64 -13.45
N MET A 128 27.86 -15.98 -13.57
CA MET A 128 26.66 -16.79 -13.35
C MET A 128 26.08 -16.54 -11.96
N ALA A 129 26.90 -16.63 -10.90
CA ALA A 129 26.46 -16.40 -9.53
C ALA A 129 25.91 -14.98 -9.31
N MET A 130 26.58 -13.95 -9.84
CA MET A 130 26.09 -12.57 -9.75
C MET A 130 24.77 -12.38 -10.49
N ARG A 131 24.64 -12.88 -11.73
CA ARG A 131 23.39 -12.78 -12.50
C ARG A 131 22.25 -13.53 -11.83
N LEU A 132 22.51 -14.72 -11.28
CA LEU A 132 21.51 -15.45 -10.50
C LEU A 132 21.06 -14.65 -9.29
N ALA A 133 21.99 -14.08 -8.51
CA ALA A 133 21.65 -13.25 -7.36
C ALA A 133 20.78 -12.05 -7.79
N THR A 134 21.17 -11.33 -8.85
CA THR A 134 20.38 -10.22 -9.38
C THR A 134 18.98 -10.67 -9.81
N ILE A 135 18.86 -11.73 -10.61
CA ILE A 135 17.56 -12.25 -11.05
C ILE A 135 16.70 -12.66 -9.85
N THR A 136 17.28 -13.30 -8.83
CA THR A 136 16.53 -13.69 -7.64
C THR A 136 16.03 -12.48 -6.84
N THR A 137 16.84 -11.42 -6.72
CA THR A 137 16.43 -10.16 -6.09
C THR A 137 15.32 -9.49 -6.89
N ASP A 138 15.50 -9.37 -8.21
CA ASP A 138 14.51 -8.76 -9.11
C ASP A 138 13.17 -9.52 -9.06
N CYS A 139 13.21 -10.86 -9.06
CA CYS A 139 12.01 -11.69 -8.92
C CYS A 139 11.29 -11.45 -7.59
N PHE A 140 12.03 -11.31 -6.49
CA PHE A 140 11.44 -11.03 -5.18
C PHE A 140 10.80 -9.63 -5.14
N ASP A 141 11.52 -8.62 -5.64
CA ASP A 141 11.05 -7.23 -5.68
C ASP A 141 9.79 -7.11 -6.54
N LEU A 142 9.77 -7.75 -7.72
CA LEU A 142 8.59 -7.80 -8.59
C LEU A 142 7.41 -8.51 -7.92
N ALA A 143 7.65 -9.61 -7.20
CA ALA A 143 6.60 -10.32 -6.48
C ALA A 143 5.99 -9.46 -5.36
N GLU A 144 6.82 -8.72 -4.64
CA GLU A 144 6.38 -7.79 -3.60
C GLU A 144 5.59 -6.60 -4.18
N GLN A 145 6.07 -6.01 -5.27
CA GLN A 145 5.37 -4.94 -5.99
C GLN A 145 4.00 -5.41 -6.50
N LEU A 146 3.93 -6.62 -7.06
CA LEU A 146 2.68 -7.21 -7.52
C LEU A 146 1.70 -7.42 -6.35
N ARG A 147 2.19 -7.88 -5.20
CA ARG A 147 1.36 -8.04 -3.99
C ARG A 147 0.82 -6.69 -3.51
N SER A 148 1.68 -5.67 -3.44
CA SER A 148 1.29 -4.32 -3.03
C SER A 148 0.24 -3.71 -3.97
N SER A 149 0.45 -3.84 -5.28
CA SER A 149 -0.50 -3.35 -6.30
C SER A 149 -1.86 -4.05 -6.20
N ARG A 150 -1.88 -5.37 -5.95
CA ARG A 150 -3.13 -6.12 -5.74
C ARG A 150 -3.88 -5.66 -4.49
N GLU A 151 -3.18 -5.39 -3.40
CA GLU A 151 -3.78 -4.86 -2.16
C GLU A 151 -4.42 -3.48 -2.44
N GLN A 152 -3.70 -2.59 -3.12
CA GLN A 152 -4.22 -1.27 -3.50
C GLN A 152 -5.43 -1.38 -4.43
N GLN A 153 -5.39 -2.30 -5.40
CA GLN A 153 -6.52 -2.55 -6.29
C GLN A 153 -7.75 -3.02 -5.50
N HIS A 154 -7.57 -3.91 -4.54
CA HIS A 154 -8.66 -4.39 -3.69
C HIS A 154 -9.28 -3.26 -2.86
N VAL A 155 -8.46 -2.39 -2.26
CA VAL A 155 -8.94 -1.20 -1.54
C VAL A 155 -9.73 -0.27 -2.46
N LEU A 156 -9.23 0.00 -3.67
CA LEU A 156 -9.94 0.84 -4.64
C LEU A 156 -11.28 0.24 -5.07
N GLN A 157 -11.37 -1.08 -5.22
CA GLN A 157 -12.63 -1.78 -5.52
C GLN A 157 -13.62 -1.68 -4.34
N GLN A 158 -13.14 -1.77 -3.10
CA GLN A 158 -13.99 -1.55 -1.92
C GLN A 158 -14.50 -0.11 -1.87
N GLU A 159 -13.66 0.89 -2.14
CA GLU A 159 -14.11 2.28 -2.18
C GLU A 159 -15.08 2.55 -3.34
N ASP A 160 -14.86 1.98 -4.52
CA ASP A 160 -15.78 2.10 -5.66
C ASP A 160 -17.16 1.50 -5.33
N THR A 161 -17.19 0.30 -4.74
CA THR A 161 -18.45 -0.32 -4.30
C THR A 161 -19.13 0.48 -3.19
N ARG A 162 -18.37 1.04 -2.23
CA ARG A 162 -18.89 1.92 -1.18
C ARG A 162 -19.48 3.20 -1.76
N LEU A 163 -18.78 3.88 -2.66
CA LEU A 163 -19.23 5.11 -3.31
C LEU A 163 -20.46 4.87 -4.18
N LYS A 164 -20.52 3.74 -4.91
CA LYS A 164 -21.72 3.32 -5.64
C LYS A 164 -22.91 3.08 -4.71
N GLY A 165 -22.68 2.47 -3.55
CA GLY A 165 -23.71 2.30 -2.51
C GLY A 165 -24.23 3.64 -1.99
N ILE A 166 -23.34 4.60 -1.71
CA ILE A 166 -23.69 5.95 -1.27
C ILE A 166 -24.48 6.69 -2.36
N LEU A 167 -24.02 6.62 -3.61
CA LEU A 167 -24.73 7.21 -4.75
C LEU A 167 -26.12 6.60 -4.90
N HIS A 168 -26.25 5.29 -4.78
CA HIS A 168 -27.55 4.63 -4.84
C HIS A 168 -28.48 5.10 -3.72
N ALA A 169 -27.99 5.18 -2.48
CA ALA A 169 -28.75 5.69 -1.35
C ALA A 169 -29.18 7.16 -1.51
N LEU A 170 -28.31 8.01 -2.10
CA LEU A 170 -28.63 9.40 -2.43
C LEU A 170 -29.68 9.52 -3.56
N HIS A 171 -29.66 8.58 -4.50
CA HIS A 171 -30.58 8.56 -5.63
C HIS A 171 -31.91 7.85 -5.33
N ASP A 172 -31.98 7.16 -4.18
CA ASP A 172 -33.13 6.40 -3.75
C ASP A 172 -34.33 7.33 -3.50
N ASP A 173 -35.52 6.87 -3.88
CA ASP A 173 -36.73 7.70 -3.94
C ASP A 173 -37.22 8.15 -2.56
N SER A 174 -36.66 7.61 -1.48
CA SER A 174 -36.92 8.03 -0.09
C SER A 174 -36.44 9.43 0.25
N LEU A 175 -35.42 9.95 -0.46
CA LEU A 175 -34.90 11.30 -0.29
C LEU A 175 -35.51 12.32 -1.27
N LYS A 176 -36.26 11.87 -2.28
CA LYS A 176 -36.99 12.78 -3.16
C LYS A 176 -38.24 13.27 -2.42
N ALA A 177 -38.44 14.59 -2.44
CA ALA A 177 -39.66 15.18 -1.89
C ALA A 177 -40.87 14.52 -2.58
N PRO A 178 -41.85 13.98 -1.82
CA PRO A 178 -43.06 13.40 -2.40
C PRO A 178 -43.70 14.43 -3.33
N SER A 179 -44.04 14.02 -4.56
CA SER A 179 -44.66 14.92 -5.55
C SER A 179 -45.96 15.57 -5.03
N SER A 180 -46.63 14.92 -4.08
CA SER A 180 -47.83 15.41 -3.39
C SER A 180 -47.56 16.48 -2.34
N LEU A 181 -46.32 16.72 -1.89
CA LEU A 181 -46.01 17.67 -0.81
C LEU A 181 -46.29 19.12 -1.23
N SER A 182 -46.08 19.44 -2.51
CA SER A 182 -46.45 20.75 -3.07
C SER A 182 -47.97 20.97 -3.04
N GLU A 183 -48.72 19.97 -3.50
CA GLU A 183 -50.18 20.00 -3.49
C GLU A 183 -50.73 20.10 -2.06
N GLN A 184 -50.23 19.28 -1.14
CA GLN A 184 -50.59 19.33 0.28
C GLN A 184 -50.25 20.68 0.92
N THR A 185 -49.13 21.30 0.56
CA THR A 185 -48.76 22.63 1.09
C THR A 185 -49.75 23.70 0.62
N VAL A 186 -50.18 23.63 -0.65
CA VAL A 186 -51.20 24.54 -1.19
C VAL A 186 -52.55 24.33 -0.51
N GLU A 187 -52.96 23.08 -0.29
CA GLU A 187 -54.20 22.73 0.43
C GLU A 187 -54.17 23.19 1.89
N LEU A 188 -53.11 22.90 2.63
CA LEU A 188 -52.91 23.37 4.01
C LEU A 188 -52.91 24.90 4.08
N GLY A 189 -52.30 25.58 3.09
CA GLY A 189 -52.34 27.03 2.97
C GLY A 189 -53.76 27.58 2.78
N ARG A 190 -54.58 26.93 1.94
CA ARG A 190 -56.00 27.28 1.75
C ARG A 190 -56.81 27.05 3.02
N ASN A 191 -56.66 25.87 3.64
CA ASN A 191 -57.36 25.51 4.87
C ASN A 191 -56.99 26.44 6.02
N SER A 192 -55.70 26.79 6.17
CA SER A 192 -55.25 27.75 7.19
C SER A 192 -55.86 29.13 7.00
N LYS A 193 -55.97 29.63 5.76
CA LYS A 193 -56.65 30.90 5.46
C LYS A 193 -58.15 30.82 5.81
N GLN A 194 -58.81 29.72 5.47
CA GLN A 194 -60.22 29.52 5.78
C GLN A 194 -60.47 29.45 7.30
N MET A 195 -59.63 28.71 8.04
CA MET A 195 -59.76 28.60 9.49
C MET A 195 -59.48 29.93 10.20
N ARG A 196 -58.52 30.73 9.70
CA ARG A 196 -58.29 32.10 10.19
C ARG A 196 -59.50 33.00 9.95
N ALA A 197 -60.13 32.92 8.78
CA ALA A 197 -61.35 33.67 8.51
C ALA A 197 -62.49 33.27 9.47
N LYS A 198 -62.67 31.98 9.73
CA LYS A 198 -63.67 31.48 10.69
C LYS A 198 -63.38 31.90 12.13
N LEU A 199 -62.11 31.87 12.56
CA LEU A 199 -61.71 32.36 13.89
C LEU A 199 -62.07 33.82 14.06
N ASN A 200 -61.72 34.66 13.08
CA ASN A 200 -62.07 36.09 13.12
C ASN A 200 -63.59 36.30 13.15
N GLU A 201 -64.37 35.49 12.43
CA GLU A 201 -65.83 35.54 12.47
C GLU A 201 -66.38 35.13 13.84
N TYR A 202 -65.83 34.07 14.46
CA TYR A 202 -66.23 33.66 15.81
C TYR A 202 -65.81 34.67 16.88
N ASP A 203 -64.63 35.28 16.76
CA ASP A 203 -64.18 36.35 17.64
C ASP A 203 -65.10 37.57 17.51
N GLU A 204 -65.51 37.93 16.29
CA GLU A 204 -66.48 39.01 16.08
C GLU A 204 -67.83 38.67 16.68
N ARG A 205 -68.34 37.45 16.47
CA ARG A 205 -69.59 36.98 17.09
C ARG A 205 -69.52 36.99 18.62
N LEU A 206 -68.38 36.58 19.20
CA LEU A 206 -68.15 36.62 20.65
C LEU A 206 -68.09 38.06 21.15
N ARG A 207 -67.50 38.99 20.39
CA ARG A 207 -67.50 40.41 20.72
C ARG A 207 -68.90 41.00 20.66
N THR A 208 -69.68 40.71 19.62
CA THR A 208 -71.08 41.17 19.53
C THR A 208 -71.94 40.59 20.64
N LEU A 209 -71.76 39.31 20.98
CA LEU A 209 -72.50 38.65 22.06
C LEU A 209 -72.06 39.16 23.44
N GLY A 210 -70.77 39.49 23.61
CA GLY A 210 -70.22 40.08 24.82
C GLY A 210 -70.64 41.55 25.03
N THR A 211 -70.93 42.29 23.97
CA THR A 211 -71.54 43.62 24.08
C THR A 211 -73.03 43.54 24.43
N ASP A 212 -73.75 42.53 23.93
CA ASP A 212 -75.16 42.29 24.27
C ASP A 212 -75.34 41.60 25.65
N SER A 213 -74.26 41.03 26.23
CA SER A 213 -74.30 40.34 27.52
C SER A 213 -74.31 41.26 28.74
N SER A 214 -74.45 42.58 28.59
CA SER A 214 -74.54 43.51 29.73
C SER A 214 -75.76 43.28 30.63
N ILE A 215 -76.68 42.40 30.22
CA ILE A 215 -77.93 42.06 30.91
C ILE A 215 -77.84 40.70 31.63
N SER A 216 -76.86 39.85 31.29
CA SER A 216 -76.66 38.55 31.98
C SER A 216 -75.71 38.73 33.16
N PRO A 217 -76.03 38.23 34.38
CA PRO A 217 -75.04 38.17 35.45
C PRO A 217 -73.82 37.37 34.95
N SER A 218 -72.62 37.94 35.14
CA SER A 218 -71.37 37.26 34.80
C SER A 218 -71.34 35.89 35.48
N MET A 219 -70.76 34.88 34.81
CA MET A 219 -70.54 33.56 35.41
C MET A 219 -69.83 33.67 36.76
N ASP A 220 -68.94 34.66 36.91
CA ASP A 220 -68.25 34.96 38.17
C ASP A 220 -69.22 35.41 39.29
N ASN A 221 -70.23 36.23 38.96
CA ASN A 221 -71.26 36.64 39.92
C ASN A 221 -72.11 35.44 40.37
N ILE A 222 -72.42 34.52 39.46
CA ILE A 222 -73.17 33.30 39.78
C ILE A 222 -72.34 32.38 40.68
N LEU A 223 -71.03 32.24 40.41
CA LEU A 223 -70.11 31.46 41.24
C LEU A 223 -69.96 32.05 42.65
N GLU A 224 -69.87 33.38 42.75
CA GLU A 224 -69.82 34.07 44.04
C GLU A 224 -71.12 33.85 44.83
N GLN A 225 -72.28 34.02 44.19
CA GLN A 225 -73.59 33.76 44.83
C GLN A 225 -73.75 32.30 45.28
N LEU A 226 -73.27 31.33 44.49
CA LEU A 226 -73.29 29.92 44.88
C LEU A 226 -72.40 29.63 46.10
N SER A 227 -71.26 30.32 46.22
CA SER A 227 -70.37 30.17 47.38
C SER A 227 -71.00 30.70 48.66
N LEU A 228 -71.68 31.85 48.58
CA LEU A 228 -72.41 32.45 49.70
C LEU A 228 -73.56 31.56 50.17
N LEU A 229 -74.35 31.04 49.22
CA LEU A 229 -75.45 30.11 49.54
C LEU A 229 -74.96 28.81 50.20
N LYS A 230 -73.80 28.28 49.76
CA LYS A 230 -73.20 27.11 50.42
C LYS A 230 -72.82 27.41 51.87
N ALA A 231 -72.18 28.56 52.12
CA ALA A 231 -71.79 28.97 53.47
C ALA A 231 -73.00 29.19 54.40
N GLU A 232 -74.08 29.79 53.89
CA GLU A 232 -75.33 29.93 54.67
C GLU A 232 -75.98 28.58 54.96
N ARG A 233 -75.97 27.66 54.00
CA ARG A 233 -76.53 26.32 54.19
C ARG A 233 -75.75 25.50 55.22
N GLU A 234 -74.42 25.62 55.24
CA GLU A 234 -73.58 25.00 56.27
C GLU A 234 -73.90 25.57 57.65
N ARG A 235 -74.01 26.90 57.78
CA ARG A 235 -74.45 27.53 59.05
C ARG A 235 -75.81 27.03 59.52
N MET A 236 -76.78 26.99 58.61
CA MET A 236 -78.12 26.46 58.89
C MET A 236 -78.07 25.01 59.37
N HIS A 237 -77.21 24.18 58.77
CA HIS A 237 -77.06 22.79 59.17
C HIS A 237 -76.47 22.65 60.58
N VAL A 238 -75.41 23.40 60.91
CA VAL A 238 -74.82 23.39 62.25
C VAL A 238 -75.85 23.83 63.28
N LEU A 239 -76.55 24.94 63.02
CA LEU A 239 -77.57 25.46 63.94
C LEU A 239 -78.73 24.47 64.13
N LYS A 240 -79.11 23.75 63.06
CA LYS A 240 -80.12 22.71 63.14
C LYS A 240 -79.66 21.52 63.99
N THR A 241 -78.41 21.06 63.81
CA THR A 241 -77.87 19.98 64.65
C THR A 241 -77.78 20.36 66.12
N GLU A 242 -77.48 21.63 66.43
CA GLU A 242 -77.51 22.14 67.81
C GLU A 242 -78.95 22.16 68.36
N LEU A 243 -79.93 22.57 67.54
CA LEU A 243 -81.34 22.60 67.95
C LEU A 243 -81.92 21.21 68.18
N ASP A 244 -81.56 20.23 67.36
CA ASP A 244 -82.02 18.84 67.46
C ASP A 244 -81.66 18.22 68.83
N VAL A 245 -80.55 18.63 69.46
CA VAL A 245 -80.16 18.18 70.83
C VAL A 245 -81.15 18.65 71.89
N PHE A 246 -81.84 19.76 71.66
CA PHE A 246 -82.85 20.32 72.56
C PHE A 246 -84.28 19.89 72.19
N GLU A 247 -84.44 19.15 71.09
CA GLU A 247 -85.73 18.66 70.58
C GLU A 247 -86.25 17.52 71.47
N GLY A 248 -86.81 17.89 72.62
CA GLY A 248 -87.30 16.97 73.65
C GLY A 248 -87.44 17.61 75.03
N LEU A 249 -86.79 18.76 75.26
CA LEU A 249 -86.98 19.55 76.46
C LEU A 249 -88.16 20.53 76.30
N PRO A 250 -89.08 20.63 77.28
CA PRO A 250 -90.07 21.70 77.31
C PRO A 250 -89.40 23.07 77.30
N SER A 251 -90.00 24.04 76.59
CA SER A 251 -89.46 25.41 76.45
C SER A 251 -89.31 26.19 77.77
N ASP A 252 -89.90 25.72 78.87
CA ASP A 252 -89.74 26.30 80.21
C ASP A 252 -88.60 25.59 80.98
N PRO A 253 -87.53 26.32 81.38
CA PRO A 253 -86.35 25.73 82.04
C PRO A 253 -86.67 25.01 83.35
N LYS A 254 -87.74 25.40 84.07
CA LYS A 254 -88.14 24.72 85.31
C LYS A 254 -88.79 23.36 85.03
N ALA A 255 -89.63 23.29 84.00
CA ALA A 255 -90.27 22.04 83.56
C ALA A 255 -89.28 21.06 82.90
N ALA A 256 -88.25 21.59 82.23
CA ALA A 256 -87.17 20.80 81.66
C ALA A 256 -86.32 20.13 82.76
N ARG A 257 -86.00 20.87 83.82
CA ARG A 257 -85.29 20.34 85.00
C ARG A 257 -86.09 19.27 85.74
N SER A 258 -87.40 19.44 85.88
CA SER A 258 -88.23 18.43 86.55
C SER A 258 -88.31 17.11 85.76
N LYS A 259 -88.43 17.17 84.43
CA LYS A 259 -88.38 15.98 83.56
C LYS A 259 -87.01 15.29 83.57
N LEU A 260 -85.93 16.07 83.62
CA LEU A 260 -84.57 15.52 83.72
C LEU A 260 -84.37 14.81 85.07
N GLU A 261 -84.88 15.40 86.16
CA GLU A 261 -84.85 14.77 87.48
C GLU A 261 -85.76 13.54 87.57
N SER A 262 -86.93 13.52 86.92
CA SER A 262 -87.75 12.30 86.87
C SER A 262 -87.06 11.19 86.08
N ALA A 263 -86.47 11.50 84.93
CA ALA A 263 -85.71 10.53 84.14
C ALA A 263 -84.47 10.00 84.88
N ARG A 264 -83.78 10.84 85.67
CA ARG A 264 -82.69 10.40 86.56
C ARG A 264 -83.16 9.43 87.62
N ARG A 265 -84.29 9.71 88.27
CA ARG A 265 -84.89 8.80 89.25
C ARG A 265 -85.26 7.47 88.61
N GLU A 266 -85.86 7.49 87.41
CA GLU A 266 -86.16 6.26 86.67
C GLU A 266 -84.88 5.45 86.38
N LEU A 267 -83.80 6.10 85.97
CA LEU A 267 -82.51 5.44 85.74
C LEU A 267 -81.95 4.84 87.04
N GLU A 268 -82.01 5.54 88.17
CA GLU A 268 -81.62 5.01 89.48
C GLU A 268 -82.49 3.81 89.90
N THR A 269 -83.80 3.83 89.63
CA THR A 269 -84.67 2.68 89.93
C THR A 269 -84.37 1.47 89.04
N ILE A 270 -84.05 1.68 87.76
CA ILE A 270 -83.66 0.59 86.86
C ILE A 270 -82.28 0.05 87.25
N THR A 271 -81.36 0.93 87.68
CA THR A 271 -80.01 0.53 88.10
C THR A 271 -80.06 -0.27 89.40
N SER A 272 -80.81 0.18 90.41
CA SER A 272 -81.03 -0.59 91.64
C SER A 272 -81.79 -1.90 91.39
N ARG A 273 -82.75 -1.93 90.46
CA ARG A 273 -83.40 -3.18 90.04
C ARG A 273 -82.42 -4.14 89.36
N ARG A 274 -81.52 -3.63 88.52
CA ARG A 274 -80.45 -4.44 87.93
C ARG A 274 -79.54 -5.00 89.01
N ASP A 275 -79.10 -4.16 89.94
CA ASP A 275 -78.14 -4.56 90.98
C ASP A 275 -78.76 -5.58 91.94
N THR A 276 -80.03 -5.41 92.33
CA THR A 276 -80.77 -6.41 93.13
C THR A 276 -81.02 -7.72 92.37
N LEU A 277 -81.28 -7.69 91.06
CA LEU A 277 -81.35 -8.90 90.25
C LEU A 277 -79.97 -9.57 90.10
N PHE A 278 -78.89 -8.79 90.09
CA PHE A 278 -77.53 -9.29 90.05
C PHE A 278 -77.13 -9.95 91.37
N GLU A 279 -77.44 -9.33 92.51
CA GLU A 279 -77.24 -9.91 93.86
C GLU A 279 -78.00 -11.24 94.01
N ARG A 280 -79.26 -11.30 93.56
CA ARG A 280 -80.05 -12.55 93.56
C ARG A 280 -79.49 -13.67 92.68
N LEU A 281 -78.76 -13.33 91.62
CA LEU A 281 -78.04 -14.31 90.80
C LEU A 281 -76.77 -14.81 91.49
N LEU A 282 -76.14 -13.99 92.32
CA LEU A 282 -74.92 -14.32 93.07
C LEU A 282 -75.20 -15.22 94.29
N ASP A 283 -76.37 -15.10 94.94
CA ASP A 283 -76.77 -15.90 96.11
C ASP A 283 -77.25 -17.35 95.79
N THR A 284 -77.31 -17.73 94.50
CA THR A 284 -77.82 -19.04 94.03
C THR A 284 -76.73 -20.02 93.54
N LYS A 285 -75.57 -20.07 94.20
CA LYS A 285 -74.55 -21.11 94.01
C LYS A 285 -73.92 -21.58 95.32
#